data_AF-R1HU04-F1
#
_entry.id   AF-R1HU04-F1
#
_cell.length_a   1.000
_cell.length_b   1.000
_cell.length_c   1.000
_cell.angle_alpha   90.00
_cell.angle_beta   90.00
_cell.angle_gamma   90.00
#
_symmetry.space_group_name_H-M   'P 1'
#
loop_
_entity.id
_entity.type
_entity.pdbx_description
1 polymer ?
#
loop_
_entity_poly.entity_id
_entity_poly.type
_entity_poly.pdbx_seq_one_letter_code
_entity_poly.pdbx_strand_id
1 'polypeptide(L)'
;MIMRFRLLGVSVAAAAAIAGVAAAPAQAAQPVHASSYTGAHHHGYHFGKGRTDLTLDRTAAGALASLGVKVSPVLATVRHTGGTMVFGFTIVGNPKDGTIEHIGGLLLRAGGKCLFLTGYTIDLNRGVLSGKIDFGTRADLFTIGAATPAGVTLALTAPAAALLNKTFGVTAFTAGLVIGYGNPMIRK
;
A
#
# COMPACT_ATOMS: atom_id res chain seq x y z
N MET A 1 -45.61 53.03 -6.02
CA MET A 1 -45.15 53.50 -4.71
C MET A 1 -43.74 52.92 -4.52
N ILE A 2 -42.67 53.62 -4.96
CA ILE A 2 -41.87 54.59 -4.15
C ILE A 2 -41.23 53.83 -2.97
N MET A 3 -39.91 53.66 -2.78
CA MET A 3 -38.76 54.55 -3.01
C MET A 3 -37.42 53.77 -2.95
N ARG A 4 -36.40 54.36 -3.58
CA ARG A 4 -34.95 54.05 -3.54
C ARG A 4 -34.32 54.56 -2.24
N PHE A 5 -33.20 54.00 -1.75
CA PHE A 5 -32.14 54.71 -0.98
C PHE A 5 -30.89 53.80 -0.87
N ARG A 6 -29.84 53.97 -1.68
CA ARG A 6 -28.63 54.83 -1.57
C ARG A 6 -27.67 54.52 -0.41
N LEU A 7 -26.43 54.21 -0.83
CA LEU A 7 -25.16 54.10 -0.09
C LEU A 7 -24.74 55.43 0.55
N LEU A 8 -24.17 55.36 1.76
CA LEU A 8 -23.24 56.27 2.46
C LEU A 8 -22.79 55.44 3.69
N GLY A 9 -21.54 55.33 4.15
CA GLY A 9 -20.34 56.12 3.98
C GLY A 9 -19.69 56.29 5.36
N VAL A 10 -18.38 56.06 5.42
CA VAL A 10 -17.41 56.59 6.42
C VAL A 10 -17.25 55.87 7.76
N SER A 11 -15.98 55.89 8.17
CA SER A 11 -15.24 55.03 9.09
C SER A 11 -14.93 55.70 10.45
N VAL A 12 -14.42 54.86 11.36
CA VAL A 12 -13.55 55.14 12.54
C VAL A 12 -14.22 55.71 13.80
N ALA A 13 -14.23 54.91 14.88
CA ALA A 13 -13.49 55.22 16.12
C ALA A 13 -13.58 54.07 17.12
N ALA A 14 -12.44 53.80 17.77
CA ALA A 14 -12.19 52.74 18.71
C ALA A 14 -12.87 52.98 20.07
N ALA A 15 -13.32 51.89 20.70
CA ALA A 15 -13.51 51.81 22.15
C ALA A 15 -13.00 50.45 22.62
N ALA A 16 -11.93 50.50 23.39
CA ALA A 16 -11.35 49.36 24.09
C ALA A 16 -12.28 48.93 25.24
N ALA A 17 -12.58 47.63 25.31
CA ALA A 17 -13.05 46.99 26.53
C ALA A 17 -12.36 45.63 26.66
N ILE A 18 -11.38 45.60 27.55
CA ILE A 18 -10.72 44.43 28.10
C ILE A 18 -11.73 43.62 28.94
N ALA A 19 -12.02 42.40 28.52
CA ALA A 19 -12.62 41.38 29.39
C ALA A 19 -12.02 40.02 29.01
N GLY A 20 -11.20 39.49 29.90
CA GLY A 20 -10.48 38.24 29.73
C GLY A 20 -11.42 37.06 29.55
N VAL A 21 -11.20 36.32 28.47
CA VAL A 21 -11.60 34.92 28.37
C VAL A 21 -10.34 34.09 28.60
N ALA A 22 -10.38 33.30 29.67
CA ALA A 22 -9.31 32.36 30.02
C ALA A 22 -8.98 31.48 28.81
N ALA A 23 -7.71 31.49 28.41
CA ALA A 23 -7.18 30.52 27.47
C ALA A 23 -7.37 29.13 28.07
N ALA A 24 -8.28 28.35 27.47
CA ALA A 24 -8.33 26.92 27.72
C ALA A 24 -6.95 26.33 27.40
N PRO A 25 -6.34 25.52 28.27
CA PRO A 25 -5.12 24.83 27.90
C PRO A 25 -5.45 23.95 26.69
N ALA A 26 -4.72 24.14 25.60
CA ALA A 26 -4.65 23.16 24.53
C ALA A 26 -4.04 21.89 25.14
N GLN A 27 -4.90 21.00 25.62
CA GLN A 27 -4.50 19.65 26.00
C GLN A 27 -3.96 19.00 24.72
N ALA A 28 -2.63 18.90 24.63
CA ALA A 28 -1.97 18.08 23.65
C ALA A 28 -2.51 16.65 23.80
N ALA A 29 -3.36 16.23 22.86
CA ALA A 29 -3.84 14.87 22.79
C ALA A 29 -2.62 13.97 22.54
N GLN A 30 -2.16 13.34 23.61
CA GLN A 30 -1.10 12.34 23.57
C GLN A 30 -1.55 11.15 22.72
N PRO A 31 -0.61 10.46 22.05
CA PRO A 31 -0.91 9.34 21.17
C PRO A 31 -1.64 8.26 21.98
N VAL A 32 -2.90 7.99 21.61
CA VAL A 32 -3.59 6.81 22.14
C VAL A 32 -2.84 5.59 21.65
N HIS A 33 -2.18 4.94 22.61
CA HIS A 33 -1.49 3.68 22.44
C HIS A 33 -2.40 2.68 21.73
N ALA A 34 -1.86 2.08 20.66
CA ALA A 34 -2.48 1.01 19.91
C ALA A 34 -3.00 -0.06 20.87
N SER A 35 -4.32 -0.16 20.98
CA SER A 35 -4.97 -1.20 21.78
C SER A 35 -4.86 -2.53 21.03
N SER A 36 -4.06 -3.41 21.64
CA SER A 36 -4.16 -4.87 21.62
C SER A 36 -4.36 -5.57 20.26
N TYR A 37 -3.23 -6.07 19.77
CA TYR A 37 -3.11 -7.09 18.74
C TYR A 37 -3.65 -8.43 19.28
N THR A 38 -4.97 -8.64 19.26
CA THR A 38 -5.53 -10.00 19.31
C THR A 38 -5.42 -10.59 17.91
N GLY A 39 -4.22 -11.10 17.62
CA GLY A 39 -4.02 -11.98 16.47
C GLY A 39 -4.99 -13.14 16.57
N ALA A 40 -5.73 -13.38 15.48
CA ALA A 40 -6.43 -14.63 15.29
C ALA A 40 -5.46 -15.78 15.64
N HIS A 41 -5.85 -16.61 16.60
CA HIS A 41 -5.11 -17.77 17.06
C HIS A 41 -5.05 -18.79 15.92
N HIS A 42 -4.06 -18.65 15.04
CA HIS A 42 -3.64 -19.74 14.18
C HIS A 42 -2.83 -20.70 15.03
N HIS A 43 -3.42 -21.86 15.32
CA HIS A 43 -2.74 -22.98 15.96
C HIS A 43 -1.43 -23.28 15.22
N GLY A 44 -0.31 -23.06 15.93
CA GLY A 44 0.94 -23.79 15.79
C GLY A 44 1.59 -23.80 14.41
N TYR A 45 2.30 -22.72 14.07
CA TYR A 45 3.60 -22.81 13.39
C TYR A 45 4.46 -21.58 13.72
N HIS A 46 5.48 -21.76 14.55
CA HIS A 46 6.52 -20.75 14.85
C HIS A 46 7.47 -20.47 13.66
N PHE A 47 7.05 -20.77 12.43
CA PHE A 47 7.89 -20.65 11.24
C PHE A 47 8.03 -19.23 10.70
N GLY A 48 7.10 -18.32 11.04
CA GLY A 48 7.14 -16.95 10.55
C GLY A 48 8.28 -16.12 11.16
N LYS A 49 9.23 -15.66 10.33
CA LYS A 49 10.30 -14.71 10.73
C LYS A 49 9.88 -13.24 10.68
N GLY A 50 8.61 -12.98 10.43
CA GLY A 50 8.08 -11.63 10.27
C GLY A 50 6.93 -11.58 9.28
N ARG A 51 6.61 -10.37 8.84
CA ARG A 51 5.58 -10.09 7.85
C ARG A 51 6.06 -9.02 6.90
N THR A 52 5.67 -9.06 5.63
CA THR A 52 5.80 -7.93 4.71
C THR A 52 4.42 -7.43 4.36
N ASP A 53 4.18 -6.14 4.62
CA ASP A 53 2.95 -5.47 4.21
C ASP A 53 3.12 -4.92 2.79
N LEU A 54 2.20 -5.28 1.91
CA LEU A 54 2.06 -4.72 0.57
C LEU A 54 0.87 -3.77 0.54
N THR A 55 1.14 -2.53 0.18
CA THR A 55 0.12 -1.52 -0.11
C THR A 55 0.11 -1.26 -1.61
N LEU A 56 -1.04 -1.42 -2.26
CA LEU A 56 -1.16 -1.07 -3.67
C LEU A 56 -1.11 0.46 -3.84
N ASP A 57 -0.39 0.92 -4.85
CA ASP A 57 -0.44 2.32 -5.24
C ASP A 57 -1.85 2.67 -5.71
N ARG A 58 -2.38 3.83 -5.29
CA ARG A 58 -3.77 4.21 -5.57
C ARG A 58 -3.99 4.43 -7.07
N THR A 59 -3.02 5.03 -7.75
CA THR A 59 -3.11 5.30 -9.19
C THR A 59 -3.03 4.00 -9.98
N ALA A 60 -2.09 3.11 -9.60
CA ALA A 60 -1.97 1.78 -10.20
C ALA A 60 -3.22 0.92 -9.96
N ALA A 61 -3.77 0.93 -8.75
CA ALA A 61 -5.02 0.23 -8.44
C ALA A 61 -6.21 0.76 -9.26
N GLY A 62 -6.29 2.08 -9.45
CA GLY A 62 -7.29 2.71 -10.32
C GLY A 62 -7.14 2.30 -11.78
N ALA A 63 -5.90 2.30 -12.29
CA ALA A 63 -5.60 1.87 -13.66
C ALA A 63 -5.94 0.38 -13.87
N LEU A 64 -5.54 -0.50 -12.95
CA LEU A 64 -5.90 -1.92 -12.95
C LEU A 64 -7.43 -2.10 -12.98
N ALA A 65 -8.16 -1.37 -12.15
CA ALA A 65 -9.61 -1.41 -12.11
C ALA A 65 -10.24 -0.95 -13.44
N SER A 66 -9.72 0.12 -14.07
CA SER A 66 -10.20 0.58 -15.39
C SER A 66 -9.97 -0.44 -16.51
N LEU A 67 -8.95 -1.29 -16.37
CA LEU A 67 -8.67 -2.41 -17.28
C LEU A 67 -9.47 -3.67 -16.93
N GLY A 68 -10.33 -3.61 -15.91
CA GLY A 68 -11.06 -4.76 -15.39
C GLY A 68 -10.20 -5.80 -14.67
N VAL A 69 -8.96 -5.45 -14.31
CA VAL A 69 -8.03 -6.30 -13.59
C VAL A 69 -8.28 -6.20 -12.10
N LYS A 70 -8.79 -7.30 -11.51
CA LYS A 70 -8.96 -7.47 -10.08
C LYS A 70 -7.73 -8.11 -9.48
N VAL A 71 -7.22 -7.53 -8.39
CA VAL A 71 -6.11 -8.09 -7.62
C VAL A 71 -6.66 -8.66 -6.32
N SER A 72 -6.30 -9.90 -5.99
CA SER A 72 -6.69 -10.56 -4.75
C SER A 72 -5.48 -11.24 -4.12
N PRO A 73 -5.34 -11.20 -2.78
CA PRO A 73 -4.26 -11.89 -2.11
C PRO A 73 -4.50 -13.40 -2.08
N VAL A 74 -3.40 -14.16 -2.08
CA VAL A 74 -3.36 -15.62 -1.89
C VAL A 74 -2.54 -15.90 -0.64
N LEU A 75 -3.12 -16.59 0.34
CA LEU A 75 -2.47 -16.91 1.63
C LEU A 75 -1.84 -15.68 2.32
N ALA A 76 -2.53 -14.55 2.29
CA ALA A 76 -2.12 -13.32 2.97
C ALA A 76 -3.19 -12.89 3.98
N THR A 77 -2.76 -12.15 5.00
CA THR A 77 -3.69 -11.40 5.84
C THR A 77 -4.15 -10.14 5.12
N VAL A 78 -5.41 -9.76 5.28
CA VAL A 78 -5.96 -8.52 4.70
C VAL A 78 -6.33 -7.58 5.82
N ARG A 79 -5.89 -6.32 5.70
CA ARG A 79 -6.16 -5.26 6.66
C ARG A 79 -6.59 -4.00 5.94
N HIS A 80 -7.40 -3.20 6.62
CA HIS A 80 -7.73 -1.85 6.18
C HIS A 80 -7.07 -0.85 7.15
N THR A 81 -6.15 -0.05 6.63
CA THR A 81 -5.44 0.99 7.39
C THR A 81 -5.75 2.33 6.76
N GLY A 82 -6.50 3.20 7.46
CA GLY A 82 -6.86 4.53 6.95
C GLY A 82 -7.61 4.49 5.60
N GLY A 83 -8.48 3.50 5.40
CA GLY A 83 -9.21 3.29 4.14
C GLY A 83 -8.41 2.60 3.02
N THR A 84 -7.14 2.28 3.26
CA THR A 84 -6.28 1.58 2.29
C THR A 84 -6.21 0.09 2.62
N MET A 85 -6.40 -0.75 1.60
CA MET A 85 -6.24 -2.20 1.73
C MET A 85 -4.76 -2.57 1.71
N VAL A 86 -4.34 -3.36 2.71
CA VAL A 86 -2.96 -3.81 2.92
C VAL A 86 -2.95 -5.34 2.98
N PHE A 87 -2.06 -5.95 2.20
CA PHE A 87 -1.84 -7.40 2.19
C PHE A 87 -0.59 -7.75 2.99
N GLY A 88 -0.75 -8.50 4.08
CA GLY A 88 0.35 -8.94 4.92
C GLY A 88 0.76 -10.37 4.60
N PHE A 89 1.95 -10.54 4.02
CA PHE A 89 2.54 -11.84 3.67
C PHE A 89 3.53 -12.32 4.73
N THR A 90 3.43 -13.58 5.13
CA THR A 90 4.33 -14.18 6.13
C THR A 90 5.72 -14.40 5.54
N ILE A 91 6.77 -14.00 6.27
CA ILE A 91 8.17 -14.27 5.93
C ILE A 91 8.56 -15.64 6.49
N VAL A 92 9.15 -16.53 5.68
CA VAL A 92 9.39 -17.94 6.06
C VAL A 92 10.83 -18.47 5.90
N GLY A 93 11.76 -17.72 5.30
CA GLY A 93 13.18 -18.11 5.22
C GLY A 93 14.08 -17.36 6.21
N ASN A 94 15.33 -17.09 5.84
CA ASN A 94 16.33 -16.46 6.72
C ASN A 94 16.76 -15.09 6.19
N PRO A 95 16.12 -13.98 6.63
CA PRO A 95 16.48 -12.63 6.18
C PRO A 95 17.96 -12.22 6.30
N LYS A 96 18.75 -12.94 7.11
CA LYS A 96 20.18 -12.68 7.30
C LYS A 96 21.04 -13.15 6.12
N ASP A 97 20.51 -13.95 5.20
CA ASP A 97 21.24 -14.42 4.01
C ASP A 97 21.14 -13.46 2.81
N GLY A 98 20.49 -12.32 2.98
CA GLY A 98 20.28 -11.34 1.92
C GLY A 98 19.00 -11.57 1.10
N THR A 99 18.17 -12.55 1.45
CA THR A 99 16.87 -12.78 0.83
C THR A 99 15.73 -12.74 1.83
N ILE A 100 14.54 -12.36 1.38
CA ILE A 100 13.32 -12.41 2.20
C ILE A 100 12.28 -13.20 1.42
N GLU A 101 11.97 -14.40 1.90
CA GLU A 101 11.06 -15.33 1.25
C GLU A 101 9.71 -15.35 1.92
N HIS A 102 8.66 -15.44 1.11
CA HIS A 102 7.28 -15.33 1.56
C HIS A 102 6.45 -16.55 1.20
N ILE A 103 5.45 -16.81 2.03
CA ILE A 103 4.30 -17.63 1.63
C ILE A 103 3.22 -16.72 1.03
N GLY A 104 2.54 -17.24 0.02
CA GLY A 104 1.40 -16.59 -0.60
C GLY A 104 1.75 -15.86 -1.89
N GLY A 105 0.89 -14.93 -2.27
CA GLY A 105 1.02 -14.20 -3.51
C GLY A 105 -0.16 -13.32 -3.89
N LEU A 106 -0.21 -12.94 -5.16
CA LEU A 106 -1.32 -12.22 -5.77
C LEU A 106 -1.96 -13.07 -6.87
N LEU A 107 -3.29 -13.00 -6.93
CA LEU A 107 -4.10 -13.47 -8.03
C LEU A 107 -4.62 -12.25 -8.78
N LEU A 108 -4.30 -12.16 -10.07
CA LEU A 108 -4.81 -11.13 -10.96
C LEU A 108 -5.86 -11.76 -11.89
N ARG A 109 -7.02 -11.12 -12.02
CA ARG A 109 -8.13 -11.63 -12.84
C ARG A 109 -8.72 -10.54 -13.73
N ALA A 110 -8.88 -10.83 -15.02
CA ALA A 110 -9.60 -9.96 -15.96
C ALA A 110 -10.14 -10.79 -17.12
N GLY A 111 -11.34 -10.46 -17.62
CA GLY A 111 -11.92 -11.08 -18.81
C GLY A 111 -11.93 -12.62 -18.81
N GLY A 112 -12.21 -13.24 -17.65
CA GLY A 112 -12.21 -14.70 -17.49
C GLY A 112 -10.83 -15.35 -17.30
N LYS A 113 -9.75 -14.60 -17.46
CA LYS A 113 -8.37 -15.07 -17.27
C LYS A 113 -7.92 -14.87 -15.83
N CYS A 114 -7.06 -15.77 -15.36
CA CYS A 114 -6.45 -15.73 -14.03
C CYS A 114 -4.94 -15.86 -14.17
N LEU A 115 -4.18 -15.15 -13.34
CA LEU A 115 -2.73 -15.23 -13.24
C LEU A 115 -2.33 -15.27 -11.78
N PHE A 116 -1.65 -16.34 -11.36
CA PHE A 116 -1.11 -16.45 -10.01
C PHE A 116 0.36 -16.03 -10.00
N LEU A 117 0.69 -15.06 -9.15
CA LEU A 117 2.05 -14.64 -8.86
C LEU A 117 2.33 -14.98 -7.40
N THR A 118 3.07 -16.06 -7.14
CA THR A 118 3.17 -16.65 -5.78
C THR A 118 4.59 -16.97 -5.38
N GLY A 119 4.80 -17.32 -4.11
CA GLY A 119 6.10 -17.73 -3.57
C GLY A 119 7.16 -16.67 -3.81
N TYR A 120 6.91 -15.46 -3.27
CA TYR A 120 7.79 -14.33 -3.48
C TYR A 120 9.13 -14.52 -2.78
N THR A 121 10.19 -14.02 -3.41
CA THR A 121 11.51 -13.86 -2.81
C THR A 121 12.04 -12.49 -3.20
N ILE A 122 12.27 -11.66 -2.18
CA ILE A 122 13.01 -10.41 -2.30
C ILE A 122 14.50 -10.75 -2.21
N ASP A 123 15.27 -10.35 -3.21
CA ASP A 123 16.73 -10.42 -3.21
C ASP A 123 17.27 -9.01 -2.94
N LEU A 124 17.86 -8.82 -1.75
CA LEU A 124 18.34 -7.51 -1.29
C LEU A 124 19.61 -7.08 -2.03
N ASN A 125 20.40 -8.02 -2.54
CA ASN A 125 21.63 -7.72 -3.28
C ASN A 125 21.32 -7.28 -4.72
N ARG A 126 20.32 -7.92 -5.34
CA ARG A 126 19.89 -7.58 -6.70
C ARG A 126 18.84 -6.47 -6.75
N GLY A 127 18.18 -6.17 -5.62
CA GLY A 127 17.10 -5.19 -5.57
C GLY A 127 15.88 -5.61 -6.37
N VAL A 128 15.55 -6.92 -6.37
CA VAL A 128 14.42 -7.47 -7.13
C VAL A 128 13.52 -8.33 -6.27
N LEU A 129 12.24 -8.33 -6.61
CA LEU A 129 11.26 -9.27 -6.09
C LEU A 129 10.91 -10.26 -7.21
N SER A 130 11.26 -11.52 -6.98
CA SER A 130 10.95 -12.64 -7.87
C SER A 130 9.78 -13.46 -7.35
N GLY A 131 9.05 -14.13 -8.24
CA GLY A 131 7.94 -15.00 -7.86
C GLY A 131 7.65 -16.04 -8.93
N LYS A 132 6.91 -17.08 -8.53
CA LYS A 132 6.42 -18.14 -9.41
C LYS A 132 5.19 -17.66 -10.17
N ILE A 133 5.19 -17.88 -11.47
CA ILE A 133 4.07 -17.63 -12.37
C ILE A 133 3.25 -18.92 -12.47
N ASP A 134 1.96 -18.86 -12.15
CA ASP A 134 1.04 -20.00 -12.14
C ASP A 134 1.62 -21.24 -11.43
N PHE A 135 2.28 -20.99 -10.30
CA PHE A 135 2.96 -21.99 -9.45
C PHE A 135 4.14 -22.72 -10.12
N GLY A 136 4.50 -22.36 -11.35
CA GLY A 136 5.58 -22.94 -12.14
C GLY A 136 6.88 -22.13 -12.04
N THR A 137 7.37 -21.67 -13.19
CA THR A 137 8.67 -21.00 -13.33
C THR A 137 8.72 -19.71 -12.52
N ARG A 138 9.87 -19.48 -11.88
CA ARG A 138 10.16 -18.23 -11.19
C ARG A 138 10.74 -17.20 -12.15
N ALA A 139 10.27 -15.96 -12.04
CA ALA A 139 10.77 -14.82 -12.80
C ALA A 139 10.91 -13.59 -11.89
N ASP A 140 11.75 -12.63 -12.30
CA ASP A 140 11.82 -11.32 -11.66
C ASP A 140 10.56 -10.52 -12.01
N LEU A 141 9.74 -10.23 -11.01
CA LEU A 141 8.43 -9.58 -11.21
C LEU A 141 8.51 -8.07 -11.01
N PHE A 142 9.26 -7.64 -9.99
CA PHE A 142 9.39 -6.24 -9.65
C PHE A 142 10.85 -5.86 -9.35
N THR A 143 11.22 -4.64 -9.69
CA THR A 143 12.39 -3.98 -9.13
C THR A 143 12.00 -3.24 -7.86
N ILE A 144 12.93 -3.20 -6.90
CA ILE A 144 12.79 -2.50 -5.63
C ILE A 144 13.46 -1.14 -5.79
N GLY A 145 12.69 -0.07 -5.60
CA GLY A 145 13.19 1.29 -5.75
C GLY A 145 13.33 2.02 -4.41
N ALA A 146 13.11 3.33 -4.47
CA ALA A 146 13.32 4.23 -3.34
C ALA A 146 12.43 3.88 -2.15
N ALA A 147 12.98 4.10 -0.95
CA ALA A 147 12.22 4.07 0.29
C ALA A 147 11.30 5.30 0.38
N THR A 148 10.07 5.08 0.81
CA THR A 148 9.05 6.10 1.05
C THR A 148 8.41 5.87 2.43
N PRO A 149 7.61 6.81 2.96
CA PRO A 149 6.84 6.58 4.18
C PRO A 149 5.90 5.37 4.12
N ALA A 150 5.51 4.93 2.92
CA ALA A 150 4.64 3.76 2.71
C ALA A 150 5.43 2.43 2.60
N GLY A 151 6.76 2.47 2.52
CA GLY A 151 7.63 1.34 2.21
C GLY A 151 8.49 1.59 0.97
N VAL A 152 9.15 0.55 0.47
CA VAL A 152 9.94 0.62 -0.76
C VAL A 152 9.07 0.44 -1.99
N THR A 153 9.33 1.18 -3.06
CA THR A 153 8.54 1.05 -4.30
C THR A 153 8.78 -0.31 -4.97
N LEU A 154 7.71 -0.88 -5.51
CA LEU A 154 7.74 -2.10 -6.32
C LEU A 154 7.29 -1.75 -7.73
N ALA A 155 8.24 -1.72 -8.67
CA ALA A 155 8.01 -1.36 -10.06
C ALA A 155 8.10 -2.58 -10.97
N LEU A 156 7.21 -2.71 -11.96
CA LEU A 156 7.22 -3.86 -12.86
C LEU A 156 8.53 -3.96 -13.64
N THR A 157 9.05 -5.18 -13.75
CA THR A 157 10.12 -5.49 -14.70
C THR A 157 9.55 -5.51 -16.12
N ALA A 158 10.40 -5.34 -17.14
CA ALA A 158 9.97 -5.46 -18.53
C ALA A 158 9.38 -6.85 -18.86
N PRO A 159 9.97 -7.98 -18.42
CA PRO A 159 9.37 -9.30 -18.60
C PRO A 159 8.00 -9.43 -17.91
N ALA A 160 7.83 -8.89 -16.71
CA ALA A 160 6.56 -8.97 -15.99
C ALA A 160 5.47 -8.13 -16.65
N ALA A 161 5.80 -6.91 -17.11
CA ALA A 161 4.87 -6.08 -17.86
C ALA A 161 4.43 -6.77 -19.17
N ALA A 162 5.36 -7.36 -19.92
CA ALA A 162 5.05 -8.13 -21.12
C ALA A 162 4.16 -9.34 -20.83
N LEU A 163 4.41 -10.07 -19.73
CA LEU A 163 3.58 -11.17 -19.29
C LEU A 163 2.14 -10.72 -18.98
N LEU A 164 1.97 -9.63 -18.22
CA LEU A 164 0.64 -9.11 -17.88
C LEU A 164 -0.13 -8.66 -19.11
N ASN A 165 0.54 -7.93 -20.01
CA ASN A 165 -0.03 -7.51 -21.29
C ASN A 165 -0.48 -8.70 -22.13
N LYS A 166 0.38 -9.72 -22.28
CA LYS A 166 0.06 -10.95 -23.01
C LYS A 166 -1.11 -11.70 -22.37
N THR A 167 -1.10 -11.85 -21.05
CA THR A 167 -2.15 -12.57 -20.33
C THR A 167 -3.48 -11.86 -20.51
N PHE A 168 -3.57 -10.56 -20.26
CA PHE A 168 -4.84 -9.83 -20.29
C PHE A 168 -5.23 -9.27 -21.67
N GLY A 169 -4.36 -9.36 -22.67
CA GLY A 169 -4.63 -8.84 -24.01
C GLY A 169 -4.64 -7.31 -24.06
N VAL A 170 -3.77 -6.67 -23.28
CA VAL A 170 -3.65 -5.21 -23.15
C VAL A 170 -2.23 -4.76 -23.43
N THR A 171 -1.99 -3.45 -23.56
CA THR A 171 -0.66 -2.84 -23.72
C THR A 171 -0.33 -1.83 -22.63
N ALA A 172 -1.18 -1.74 -21.60
CA ALA A 172 -1.12 -0.71 -20.58
C ALA A 172 -0.01 -0.95 -19.53
N PHE A 173 0.49 -2.17 -19.39
CA PHE A 173 1.57 -2.46 -18.45
C PHE A 173 2.92 -2.12 -19.08
N THR A 174 3.69 -1.27 -18.42
CA THR A 174 5.04 -0.88 -18.85
C THR A 174 6.07 -1.20 -17.78
N ALA A 175 7.31 -1.41 -18.19
CA ALA A 175 8.42 -1.52 -17.26
C ALA A 175 8.56 -0.21 -16.45
N GLY A 176 8.88 -0.32 -15.16
CA GLY A 176 8.98 0.83 -14.27
C GLY A 176 7.63 1.30 -13.70
N LEU A 177 6.49 0.75 -14.16
CA LEU A 177 5.19 1.04 -13.55
C LEU A 177 5.18 0.58 -12.09
N VAL A 178 5.05 1.53 -11.16
CA VAL A 178 4.95 1.24 -9.72
C VAL A 178 3.57 0.67 -9.42
N ILE A 179 3.53 -0.56 -8.91
CA ILE A 179 2.28 -1.24 -8.54
C ILE A 179 1.94 -1.01 -7.07
N GLY A 180 2.95 -0.75 -6.24
CA GLY A 180 2.74 -0.49 -4.83
C GLY A 180 4.03 -0.41 -4.03
N TYR A 181 3.88 -0.62 -2.73
CA TYR A 181 4.90 -0.40 -1.72
C TYR A 181 5.00 -1.62 -0.81
N GLY A 182 6.22 -2.14 -0.67
CA GLY A 182 6.52 -3.24 0.26
C GLY A 182 7.16 -2.72 1.55
N ASN A 183 6.69 -3.20 2.70
CA ASN A 183 7.26 -2.86 4.00
C ASN A 183 7.55 -4.14 4.81
N PRO A 184 8.78 -4.68 4.77
CA PRO A 184 9.17 -5.86 5.55
C PRO A 184 9.38 -5.53 7.03
N MET A 185 8.70 -6.27 7.90
CA MET A 185 8.81 -6.21 9.36
C MET A 185 9.33 -7.56 9.86
N ILE A 186 10.64 -7.62 10.07
CA ILE A 186 11.34 -8.82 10.54
C ILE A 186 11.19 -8.92 12.07
N ARG A 187 10.84 -10.10 12.57
CA ARG A 187 10.86 -10.38 14.02
C ARG A 187 12.31 -10.52 14.48
N LYS A 188 12.66 -9.80 15.54
CA LYS A 188 13.98 -9.87 16.19
C LYS A 188 14.18 -11.21 16.88
#